data_AF-A0AAD9PVU2-F1
#
_entry.id   AF-A0AAD9PVU2-F1
#
_cell.length_a   1.000
_cell.length_b   1.000
_cell.length_c   1.000
_cell.angle_alpha   90.00
_cell.angle_beta   90.00
_cell.angle_gamma   90.00
#
_symmetry.space_group_name_H-M   'P 1'
#
loop_
_entity.id
_entity.type
_entity.pdbx_description
1 polymer ?
#
loop_
_entity_poly.entity_id
_entity_poly.type
_entity_poly.pdbx_seq_one_letter_code
_entity_poly.pdbx_strand_id
1 'polypeptide(L)'
;MLRDQTDATGDDPITSEVFSCERHKWRGILTDKKSLFLQLVSASHPITAEFRIVLMPGQEKQKEFCSEKTTLKEGEMWGGDVCDIESFVEEDGRINIKFIIFYLNM
;
A
#
# COMPACT_ATOMS: atom_id res chain seq x y z
N MET A 1 -15.33 1.80 -34.70
CA MET A 1 -15.74 1.65 -33.30
C MET A 1 -14.78 2.46 -32.46
N LEU A 2 -15.24 3.63 -32.02
CA LEU A 2 -14.48 4.55 -31.17
C LEU A 2 -14.28 3.83 -29.83
N ARG A 3 -13.01 3.63 -29.42
CA ARG A 3 -12.73 3.23 -28.05
C ARG A 3 -13.04 4.45 -27.18
N ASP A 4 -13.94 4.28 -26.23
CA ASP A 4 -14.19 5.23 -25.17
C ASP A 4 -12.86 5.66 -24.57
N GLN A 5 -12.49 6.92 -24.82
CA GLN A 5 -11.65 7.66 -23.90
C GLN A 5 -12.52 7.89 -22.67
N THR A 6 -12.43 6.99 -21.69
CA THR A 6 -12.85 7.33 -20.34
C THR A 6 -11.95 8.45 -19.87
N ASP A 7 -12.51 9.66 -19.81
CA ASP A 7 -12.04 10.75 -18.98
C ASP A 7 -11.74 10.18 -17.59
N ALA A 8 -10.45 9.99 -17.28
CA ALA A 8 -10.01 9.64 -15.95
C ALA A 8 -10.13 10.91 -15.10
N THR A 9 -11.30 11.10 -14.49
CA THR A 9 -11.44 11.92 -13.29
C THR A 9 -10.39 11.44 -12.29
N GLY A 10 -9.45 12.32 -11.91
CA GLY A 10 -8.24 12.02 -11.14
C GLY A 10 -8.45 11.61 -9.68
N ASP A 11 -9.56 10.94 -9.38
CA ASP A 11 -9.96 10.49 -8.03
C ASP A 11 -9.73 8.98 -7.84
N ASP A 12 -9.36 8.25 -8.89
CA ASP A 12 -9.08 6.82 -8.77
C ASP A 12 -7.74 6.58 -8.03
N PRO A 13 -7.72 5.67 -7.03
CA PRO A 13 -6.50 5.41 -6.27
C PRO A 13 -5.43 4.77 -7.16
N ILE A 14 -4.18 5.17 -6.95
CA ILE A 14 -3.03 4.54 -7.58
C ILE A 14 -2.78 3.21 -6.87
N THR A 15 -2.66 2.12 -7.63
CA THR A 15 -2.44 0.79 -7.07
C THR A 15 -1.13 0.18 -7.56
N SER A 16 -0.46 -0.55 -6.69
CA SER A 16 0.63 -1.43 -7.11
C SER A 16 0.09 -2.64 -7.86
N GLU A 17 0.98 -3.36 -8.54
CA GLU A 17 0.69 -4.74 -8.94
C GLU A 17 0.33 -5.60 -7.73
N VAL A 18 -0.40 -6.70 -7.99
CA VAL A 18 -0.70 -7.69 -6.96
C VAL A 18 0.54 -8.57 -6.76
N PHE A 19 1.03 -8.65 -5.53
CA PHE A 19 2.16 -9.50 -5.16
C PHE A 19 1.75 -10.60 -4.17
N SER A 20 2.54 -11.67 -4.10
CA SER A 20 2.27 -12.82 -3.22
C SER A 20 3.29 -12.91 -2.09
N CYS A 21 2.81 -13.22 -0.88
CA CYS A 21 3.64 -13.43 0.31
C CYS A 21 3.00 -14.49 1.21
N GLU A 22 3.73 -15.54 1.60
CA GLU A 22 3.25 -16.65 2.45
C GLU A 22 1.85 -17.18 2.06
N ARG A 23 1.61 -17.37 0.75
CA ARG A 23 0.34 -17.83 0.12
C ARG A 23 -0.82 -16.81 0.09
N HIS A 24 -0.61 -15.60 0.58
CA HIS A 24 -1.59 -14.51 0.54
C HIS A 24 -1.28 -13.56 -0.63
N LYS A 25 -2.32 -12.93 -1.18
CA LYS A 25 -2.17 -11.90 -2.21
C LYS A 25 -2.38 -10.52 -1.63
N TRP A 26 -1.56 -9.58 -2.05
CA TRP A 26 -1.47 -8.24 -1.48
C TRP A 26 -1.36 -7.18 -2.56
N ARG A 27 -1.75 -5.95 -2.21
CA ARG A 27 -1.64 -4.77 -3.07
C ARG A 27 -1.42 -3.52 -2.22
N GLY A 28 -0.51 -2.64 -2.65
CA GLY A 28 -0.39 -1.28 -2.13
C GLY A 28 -1.38 -0.35 -2.81
N ILE A 29 -1.97 0.57 -2.05
CA ILE A 29 -2.95 1.54 -2.53
C ILE A 29 -2.57 2.93 -2.01
N LEU A 30 -2.38 3.88 -2.92
CA LEU A 30 -2.23 5.29 -2.61
C LEU A 30 -3.48 6.04 -3.07
N THR A 31 -4.17 6.68 -2.13
CA THR A 31 -5.40 7.44 -2.43
C THR A 31 -5.10 8.89 -2.78
N ASP A 32 -6.08 9.53 -3.43
CA ASP A 32 -6.18 10.98 -3.65
C ASP A 32 -6.00 11.80 -2.36
N LYS A 33 -6.50 11.28 -1.24
CA LYS A 33 -6.36 11.86 0.12
C LYS A 33 -4.97 11.70 0.72
N LYS A 34 -4.00 11.25 -0.07
CA LYS A 34 -2.62 10.99 0.34
C LYS A 34 -2.52 9.95 1.44
N SER A 35 -3.44 9.00 1.48
CA SER A 35 -3.40 7.87 2.41
C SER A 35 -2.76 6.67 1.73
N LEU A 36 -1.93 5.94 2.47
CA LEU A 36 -1.22 4.78 1.96
C LEU A 36 -1.67 3.54 2.72
N PHE A 37 -2.13 2.54 1.97
CA PHE A 37 -2.65 1.30 2.51
C PHE A 37 -1.99 0.07 1.89
N LEU A 38 -1.95 -1.00 2.68
CA LEU A 38 -1.70 -2.37 2.25
C LEU A 38 -3.02 -3.15 2.34
N GLN A 39 -3.52 -3.63 1.22
CA GLN A 39 -4.76 -4.40 1.14
C GLN A 39 -4.46 -5.90 1.03
N LEU A 40 -5.16 -6.70 1.83
CA LEU A 40 -5.21 -8.15 1.68
C LEU A 40 -6.16 -8.51 0.54
N VAL A 41 -5.60 -8.77 -0.64
CA VAL A 41 -6.39 -9.07 -1.85
C VAL A 41 -6.97 -10.47 -1.80
N SER A 42 -6.24 -11.45 -1.28
CA SER A 42 -6.77 -12.80 -1.14
C SER A 42 -6.13 -13.60 -0.01
N ALA A 43 -6.99 -14.27 0.77
CA ALA A 43 -6.61 -15.17 1.85
C ALA A 43 -7.71 -16.21 2.13
N SER A 44 -7.29 -17.45 2.42
CA SER A 44 -8.24 -18.52 2.78
C SER A 44 -8.91 -18.30 4.14
N HIS A 45 -8.26 -17.58 5.05
CA HIS A 45 -8.69 -17.30 6.41
C HIS A 45 -8.20 -15.91 6.82
N PRO A 46 -8.80 -15.27 7.84
CA PRO A 46 -8.25 -14.05 8.40
C PRO A 46 -6.80 -14.27 8.82
N ILE A 47 -5.94 -13.31 8.52
CA ILE A 47 -4.52 -13.35 8.88
C ILE A 47 -4.30 -12.43 10.08
N THR A 48 -3.40 -12.81 10.96
CA THR A 48 -2.95 -11.93 12.04
C THR A 48 -1.45 -11.71 11.89
N ALA A 49 -1.05 -10.46 11.68
CA ALA A 49 0.32 -10.08 11.39
C ALA A 49 0.63 -8.69 11.94
N GLU A 50 1.91 -8.35 11.99
CA GLU A 50 2.36 -6.98 12.13
C GLU A 50 2.76 -6.44 10.76
N PHE A 51 2.35 -5.21 10.46
CA PHE A 51 2.54 -4.56 9.18
C PHE A 51 3.45 -3.36 9.37
N ARG A 52 4.38 -3.20 8.44
CA ARG A 52 5.24 -2.02 8.37
C ARG A 52 5.25 -1.47 6.94
N ILE A 53 4.94 -0.20 6.80
CA ILE A 53 4.98 0.52 5.52
C ILE A 53 6.07 1.58 5.63
N VAL A 54 7.01 1.57 4.70
CA VAL A 54 8.16 2.49 4.70
C VAL A 54 8.18 3.27 3.39
N LEU A 55 8.21 4.60 3.50
CA LEU A 55 8.47 5.52 2.38
C LEU A 55 9.90 6.01 2.51
N MET A 56 10.70 5.83 1.45
CA MET A 56 12.09 6.26 1.41
C MET A 56 12.37 6.92 0.05
N PRO A 57 12.53 8.25 -0.02
CA PRO A 57 13.08 8.92 -1.19
C PRO A 57 14.61 8.94 -1.04
N GLY A 58 15.32 8.10 -1.80
CA GLY A 58 16.78 7.95 -1.63
C GLY A 58 17.20 7.52 -0.21
N GLN A 59 18.24 8.15 0.36
CA GLN A 59 18.82 7.79 1.67
C GLN A 59 18.56 8.78 2.82
N GLU A 60 17.94 9.94 2.55
CA GLU A 60 17.92 11.05 3.52
C GLU A 60 16.60 11.22 4.30
N LYS A 61 15.48 10.72 3.77
CA LYS A 61 14.18 10.80 4.46
C LYS A 61 13.56 9.43 4.59
N GLN A 62 12.90 9.19 5.73
CA GLN A 62 12.13 7.97 5.95
C GLN A 62 10.86 8.32 6.71
N LYS A 63 9.72 7.80 6.24
CA LYS A 63 8.47 7.78 7.00
C LYS A 63 7.98 6.36 7.10
N GLU A 64 7.45 6.04 8.28
CA GLU A 64 7.15 4.68 8.65
C GLU A 64 5.82 4.60 9.38
N PHE A 65 5.03 3.60 8.99
CA PHE A 65 3.82 3.19 9.68
C PHE A 65 4.04 1.79 10.21
N CYS A 66 3.88 1.60 11.51
CA CYS A 66 3.94 0.29 12.15
C CYS A 66 2.60 -0.04 12.77
N SER A 67 2.09 -1.23 12.48
CA SER A 67 0.93 -1.77 13.14
C SER A 67 1.36 -2.50 14.41
N GLU A 68 0.49 -2.51 15.41
CA GLU A 68 0.48 -3.59 16.37
C GLU A 68 -0.05 -4.88 15.69
N LYS A 69 -0.14 -5.97 16.45
CA LYS A 69 -0.77 -7.21 16.00
C LYS A 69 -2.18 -6.93 15.47
N THR A 70 -2.33 -7.04 14.16
CA THR A 70 -3.55 -6.65 13.43
C THR A 70 -4.09 -7.85 12.67
N THR A 71 -5.40 -8.05 12.74
CA THR A 71 -6.08 -9.10 11.98
C THR A 71 -6.79 -8.50 10.77
N LEU A 72 -6.53 -9.03 9.58
CA LEU A 72 -7.18 -8.65 8.34
C LEU A 72 -7.91 -9.84 7.70
N LYS A 73 -9.10 -9.58 7.16
CA LYS A 73 -9.85 -10.47 6.27
C LYS A 73 -9.61 -10.10 4.81
N GLU A 74 -9.95 -11.01 3.90
CA GLU A 74 -9.91 -10.73 2.48
C GLU A 74 -10.69 -9.45 2.15
N GLY A 75 -10.07 -8.54 1.40
CA GLY A 75 -10.57 -7.22 1.04
C GLY A 75 -10.21 -6.10 2.02
N GLU A 76 -9.90 -6.42 3.27
CA GLU A 76 -9.53 -5.42 4.29
C GLU A 76 -8.12 -4.85 4.05
N MET A 77 -7.88 -3.67 4.59
CA MET A 77 -6.63 -2.94 4.40
C MET A 77 -6.16 -2.31 5.71
N TRP A 78 -4.85 -2.14 5.82
CA TRP A 78 -4.22 -1.43 6.92
C TRP A 78 -3.24 -0.40 6.40
N GLY A 79 -3.18 0.76 7.05
CA GLY A 79 -2.33 1.87 6.62
C GLY A 79 -2.71 3.16 7.31
N GLY A 80 -2.31 4.29 6.73
CA GLY A 80 -2.54 5.60 7.33
C GLY A 80 -2.26 6.77 6.40
N ASP A 81 -2.53 7.97 6.91
CA ASP A 81 -2.40 9.21 6.16
C ASP A 81 -0.93 9.66 6.05
N VAL A 82 -0.56 10.04 4.83
CA VAL A 82 0.74 10.63 4.49
C VAL A 82 0.52 12.09 4.09
N CYS A 83 0.37 12.98 5.07
CA CYS A 83 0.08 14.41 4.85
C CYS A 83 1.01 15.12 3.84
N ASP A 84 2.24 14.61 3.67
CA ASP A 84 3.36 15.21 2.94
C ASP A 84 3.93 14.26 1.87
N ILE A 85 3.09 13.46 1.21
CA ILE A 85 3.51 12.48 0.18
C ILE A 85 4.39 13.09 -0.92
N GLU A 86 4.17 14.35 -1.31
CA GLU A 86 4.97 15.01 -2.36
C GLU A 86 6.44 15.15 -1.97
N SER A 87 6.74 15.22 -0.66
CA SER A 87 8.12 15.30 -0.18
C SER A 87 8.90 13.98 -0.31
N PHE A 88 8.19 12.89 -0.66
CA PHE A 88 8.72 11.55 -0.90
C PHE A 88 8.80 11.18 -2.38
N VAL A 89 8.46 12.10 -3.28
CA VAL A 89 8.61 11.92 -4.72
C VAL A 89 10.04 12.31 -5.13
N GLU A 90 10.71 11.41 -5.85
CA GLU A 90 12.05 11.61 -6.39
C GLU A 90 12.03 12.54 -7.62
N GLU A 91 13.20 13.02 -8.06
CA GLU A 91 13.31 13.98 -9.17
C GLU A 91 12.73 13.45 -10.50
N ASP A 92 12.71 12.13 -10.68
CA ASP A 92 12.15 11.47 -11.86
C ASP A 92 10.64 11.20 -11.75
N GLY A 93 10.00 11.71 -10.69
CA GLY A 93 8.57 11.55 -10.43
C GLY A 93 8.19 10.21 -9.79
N ARG A 94 9.16 9.38 -9.40
CA ARG A 94 8.88 8.10 -8.74
C ARG A 94 8.74 8.24 -7.23
N ILE A 95 8.00 7.32 -6.63
CA ILE A 95 7.95 7.13 -5.19
C ILE A 95 8.26 5.67 -4.88
N ASN A 96 9.18 5.45 -3.95
CA ASN A 96 9.59 4.12 -3.52
C ASN A 96 8.94 3.78 -2.18
N ILE A 97 8.11 2.75 -2.18
CA ILE A 97 7.34 2.30 -1.02
C ILE A 97 7.67 0.83 -0.76
N LYS A 98 8.03 0.51 0.48
CA LYS A 98 8.29 -0.85 0.93
C LYS A 98 7.22 -1.31 1.91
N PHE A 99 6.55 -2.40 1.57
CA PHE A 99 5.63 -3.11 2.45
C PHE A 99 6.36 -4.29 3.10
N ILE A 100 6.25 -4.40 4.42
CA ILE A 100 6.86 -5.47 5.21
C ILE A 100 5.75 -6.10 6.06
N ILE A 101 5.65 -7.42 5.99
CA ILE A 101 4.61 -8.20 6.66
C ILE A 101 5.32 -9.22 7.55
N PHE A 102 5.11 -9.11 8.85
CA PHE A 102 5.63 -10.04 9.84
C PHE A 102 4.51 -11.01 10.23
N TYR A 103 4.55 -12.20 9.63
CA TYR A 103 3.64 -13.28 10.00
C TYR A 103 4.00 -13.79 11.38
N LEU A 104 3.05 -13.66 12.31
CA LEU A 104 3.21 -14.19 13.66
C LEU A 104 2.88 -15.68 13.61
N ASN A 105 3.87 -16.54 13.81
CA ASN A 105 3.61 -17.96 14.06
C ASN A 105 2.82 -18.06 15.38
N MET A 106 1.56 -18.48 15.28
CA MET A 106 0.74 -18.90 16.41
C MET A 106 0.66 -20.42 16.46
#